data_AF-A0A4R8DST8-F1
#
_entry.id   AF-A0A4R8DST8-F1
#
_cell.length_a   1.000
_cell.length_b   1.000
_cell.length_c   1.000
_cell.angle_alpha   90.00
_cell.angle_beta   90.00
_cell.angle_gamma   90.00
#
_symmetry.space_group_name_H-M   'P 1'
#
loop_
_entity.id
_entity.type
_entity.pdbx_description
1 polymer ?
#
loop_
_entity_poly.entity_id
_entity_poly.type
_entity_poly.pdbx_seq_one_letter_code
_entity_poly.pdbx_strand_id
1 'polypeptide(L)'
;MKHALLTVTAGAALVFTACTKSKSTVSTGPVLPAEAITTTTLNGGNVKGVMLTDSTYTVNGDLTVLKGDTLKVQPGATIIIPGNHAFYIQGVIDVEGTQQQPAVFTSPLQQPGQWGGFQCDSAKAVTFKWAKILWAGGPDSTGSTRQTISVSSPINVDVEDCWLIGGQDNGVGVYGAATVTILRNTIEGEGTNDGEGIDFHAGVTGTVAYNCIWGGAGSGIKIFTSSTVQIPQTVCTVYNNTCVFNGFRRGFNEPGRGILVDAFSAGLYYNNLLVDNYYGLDITASADYAHTKYGNNFFYTTIDSCRKYFYPAGSQGVVQTSDIVSTGTGVNDPMFVNYSLINDTTRVMPSSFDFHLKAGSPCIGKGNTTYNADIGAYTSDGQGNKH
;
A
#
# COMPACT_ATOMS: atom_id res chain seq x y z
N MET A 1 60.88 -52.99 16.13
CA MET A 1 59.68 -53.04 16.99
C MET A 1 59.42 -51.62 17.47
N LYS A 2 58.50 -50.92 16.80
CA LYS A 2 57.10 -50.73 17.22
C LYS A 2 56.96 -49.63 18.29
N HIS A 3 56.69 -48.39 17.85
CA HIS A 3 55.37 -47.73 17.98
C HIS A 3 55.53 -46.21 17.85
N ALA A 4 55.12 -45.67 16.70
CA ALA A 4 54.89 -44.24 16.51
C ALA A 4 53.52 -43.89 17.11
N LEU A 5 53.51 -42.88 17.99
CA LEU A 5 52.33 -42.36 18.66
C LEU A 5 51.63 -41.38 17.71
N LEU A 6 50.47 -41.78 17.19
CA LEU A 6 49.62 -40.96 16.34
C LEU A 6 48.88 -39.94 17.21
N THR A 7 49.22 -38.65 17.06
CA THR A 7 48.48 -37.55 17.70
C THR A 7 47.27 -37.21 16.83
N VAL A 8 46.07 -37.40 17.36
CA VAL A 8 44.81 -37.00 16.70
C VAL A 8 44.58 -35.52 16.96
N THR A 9 44.70 -34.69 15.93
CA THR A 9 44.27 -33.29 15.96
C THR A 9 42.84 -33.20 15.43
N ALA A 10 41.87 -32.93 16.31
CA ALA A 10 40.49 -32.68 15.91
C ALA A 10 40.38 -31.25 15.33
N GLY A 11 40.21 -31.14 14.01
CA GLY A 11 39.90 -29.87 13.35
C GLY A 11 38.42 -29.52 13.53
N ALA A 12 38.14 -28.42 14.23
CA ALA A 12 36.81 -27.83 14.25
C ALA A 12 36.62 -27.02 12.95
N ALA A 13 35.86 -27.57 12.01
CA ALA A 13 35.41 -26.83 10.83
C ALA A 13 34.23 -25.91 11.23
N LEU A 14 34.50 -24.62 11.35
CA LEU A 14 33.48 -23.58 11.42
C LEU A 14 32.78 -23.47 10.06
N VAL A 15 31.58 -24.04 9.98
CA VAL A 15 30.69 -23.84 8.84
C VAL A 15 29.99 -22.50 9.03
N PHE A 16 30.46 -21.47 8.31
CA PHE A 16 29.71 -20.23 8.17
C PHE A 16 28.54 -20.48 7.21
N THR A 17 27.34 -20.61 7.76
CA THR A 17 26.10 -20.61 6.99
C THR A 17 25.90 -19.20 6.43
N ALA A 18 26.21 -19.00 5.15
CA ALA A 18 25.90 -17.77 4.45
C ALA A 18 24.37 -17.64 4.35
N CYS A 19 23.80 -16.63 5.01
CA CYS A 19 22.41 -16.23 4.79
C CYS A 19 22.23 -15.87 3.32
N THR A 20 21.43 -16.65 2.60
CA THR A 20 20.96 -16.28 1.27
C THR A 20 20.09 -15.04 1.42
N LYS A 21 20.61 -13.88 1.03
CA LYS A 21 19.80 -12.67 0.85
C LYS A 21 18.66 -13.02 -0.11
N SER A 22 17.43 -12.97 0.37
CA SER A 22 16.24 -12.99 -0.47
C SER A 22 16.31 -11.75 -1.37
N LYS A 23 16.91 -11.89 -2.56
CA LYS A 23 16.73 -10.92 -3.62
C LYS A 23 15.27 -11.03 -4.03
N SER A 24 14.50 -9.95 -3.87
CA SER A 24 13.23 -9.81 -4.57
C SER A 24 13.52 -9.95 -6.05
N THR A 25 13.22 -11.11 -6.62
CA THR A 25 13.27 -11.32 -8.06
C THR A 25 12.07 -10.58 -8.62
N VAL A 26 12.29 -9.33 -9.04
CA VAL A 26 11.36 -8.66 -9.94
C VAL A 26 11.24 -9.59 -11.14
N SER A 27 10.03 -10.08 -11.40
CA SER A 27 9.73 -10.73 -12.66
C SER A 27 9.90 -9.67 -13.74
N THR A 28 11.10 -9.55 -14.30
CA THR A 28 11.26 -8.90 -15.59
C THR A 28 10.57 -9.83 -16.56
N GLY A 29 9.30 -9.53 -16.85
CA GLY A 29 8.58 -10.16 -17.95
C GLY A 29 9.43 -10.09 -19.22
N PRO A 30 9.12 -10.91 -20.23
CA PRO A 30 9.88 -10.90 -21.48
C PRO A 30 10.02 -9.46 -22.00
N VAL A 31 11.26 -8.96 -22.06
CA VAL A 31 11.59 -7.68 -22.69
C VAL A 31 11.46 -7.89 -24.20
N LEU A 32 10.25 -7.72 -24.71
CA LEU A 32 10.06 -7.45 -26.13
C LEU A 32 10.69 -6.08 -26.40
N PRO A 33 11.43 -5.86 -27.51
CA PRO A 33 11.88 -4.53 -27.87
C PRO A 33 10.63 -3.68 -28.18
N ALA A 34 10.13 -3.00 -27.15
CA ALA A 34 8.99 -2.12 -27.26
C ALA A 34 9.46 -0.83 -27.93
N GLU A 35 8.85 -0.47 -29.06
CA GLU A 35 9.18 0.75 -29.78
C GLU A 35 8.89 1.98 -28.91
N ALA A 36 9.73 3.00 -29.03
CA ALA A 36 9.52 4.26 -28.32
C ALA A 36 8.26 4.97 -28.83
N ILE A 37 7.45 5.50 -27.91
CA ILE A 37 6.34 6.39 -28.25
C ILE A 37 6.93 7.78 -28.51
N THR A 38 7.05 8.13 -29.79
CA THR A 38 7.70 9.37 -30.24
C THR A 38 6.75 10.57 -30.32
N THR A 39 5.43 10.35 -30.32
CA THR A 39 4.44 11.43 -30.16
C THR A 39 4.28 11.80 -28.69
N THR A 40 4.38 13.09 -28.38
CA THR A 40 4.16 13.62 -27.03
C THR A 40 2.68 13.96 -26.77
N THR A 41 1.81 13.83 -27.78
CA THR A 41 0.36 14.01 -27.62
C THR A 41 -0.35 12.74 -28.06
N LEU A 42 -1.15 12.18 -27.15
CA LEU A 42 -1.92 10.96 -27.33
C LEU A 42 -3.41 11.32 -27.24
N ASN A 43 -4.14 11.22 -28.35
CA ASN A 43 -5.55 11.64 -28.44
C ASN A 43 -6.54 10.51 -28.12
N GLY A 44 -6.12 9.52 -27.33
CA GLY A 44 -6.87 8.31 -27.02
C GLY A 44 -6.68 7.16 -28.02
N GLY A 45 -7.25 6.00 -27.69
CA GLY A 45 -7.18 4.77 -28.47
C GLY A 45 -6.15 3.76 -27.94
N ASN A 46 -5.73 2.84 -28.81
CA ASN A 46 -4.80 1.78 -28.42
C ASN A 46 -3.38 2.34 -28.27
N VAL A 47 -2.68 1.93 -27.22
CA VAL A 47 -1.30 2.34 -26.95
C VAL A 47 -0.45 1.14 -26.57
N LYS A 48 0.80 1.15 -27.03
CA LYS A 48 1.86 0.22 -26.67
C LYS A 48 3.22 0.88 -26.90
N GLY A 49 4.27 0.33 -26.33
CA GLY A 49 5.62 0.87 -26.48
C GLY A 49 6.15 1.47 -25.19
N VAL A 50 7.13 2.36 -25.33
CA VAL A 50 7.86 2.97 -24.21
C VAL A 50 7.64 4.48 -24.18
N MET A 51 7.08 4.99 -23.08
CA MET A 51 7.18 6.41 -22.73
C MET A 51 8.58 6.67 -22.18
N LEU A 52 9.30 7.57 -22.84
CA LEU A 52 10.74 7.75 -22.67
C LEU A 52 11.10 8.55 -21.42
N THR A 53 12.34 8.32 -20.97
CA THR A 53 12.94 9.04 -19.84
C THR A 53 12.86 10.55 -20.02
N ASP A 54 12.61 11.27 -18.93
CA ASP A 54 12.57 12.74 -18.86
C ASP A 54 11.68 13.42 -19.94
N SER A 55 10.71 12.69 -20.48
CA SER A 55 9.81 13.17 -21.54
C SER A 55 8.44 13.50 -20.99
N THR A 56 7.77 14.50 -21.57
CA THR A 56 6.38 14.86 -21.21
C THR A 56 5.39 14.41 -22.28
N TYR A 57 4.35 13.71 -21.85
CA TYR A 57 3.24 13.23 -22.67
C TYR A 57 1.94 13.89 -22.22
N THR A 58 1.10 14.32 -23.17
CA THR A 58 -0.26 14.80 -22.93
C THR A 58 -1.26 13.76 -23.43
N VAL A 59 -2.17 13.33 -22.57
CA VAL A 59 -3.20 12.31 -22.86
C VAL A 59 -4.58 12.97 -22.91
N ASN A 60 -5.08 13.20 -24.14
CA ASN A 60 -6.36 13.87 -24.44
C ASN A 60 -7.49 12.87 -24.78
N GLY A 61 -7.37 11.63 -24.33
CA GLY A 61 -8.34 10.57 -24.60
C GLY A 61 -8.03 9.32 -23.78
N ASP A 62 -9.02 8.44 -23.61
CA ASP A 62 -8.81 7.16 -22.94
C ASP A 62 -7.79 6.32 -23.71
N LEU A 63 -6.84 5.73 -22.98
CA LEU A 63 -5.81 4.88 -23.56
C LEU A 63 -6.07 3.42 -23.20
N THR A 64 -5.94 2.53 -24.18
CA THR A 64 -6.10 1.09 -23.98
C THR A 64 -4.82 0.35 -24.35
N VAL A 65 -4.27 -0.42 -23.40
CA VAL A 65 -3.18 -1.37 -23.68
C VAL A 65 -3.82 -2.71 -23.97
N LEU A 66 -3.83 -3.13 -25.24
CA LEU A 66 -4.50 -4.37 -25.65
C LEU A 66 -3.82 -5.62 -25.10
N LYS A 67 -4.56 -6.72 -25.06
CA LYS A 67 -4.00 -8.04 -24.71
C LYS A 67 -2.83 -8.37 -25.66
N GLY A 68 -1.68 -8.71 -25.08
CA GLY A 68 -0.45 -9.02 -25.81
C GLY A 68 0.46 -7.81 -26.05
N ASP A 69 -0.04 -6.59 -25.80
CA ASP A 69 0.76 -5.38 -25.82
C ASP A 69 1.28 -5.02 -24.42
N THR A 70 2.27 -4.13 -24.38
CA THR A 70 2.86 -3.58 -23.15
C THR A 70 3.02 -2.08 -23.30
N LEU A 71 2.64 -1.34 -22.25
CA LEU A 71 3.01 0.06 -22.07
C LEU A 71 4.04 0.13 -20.95
N LYS A 72 5.25 0.54 -21.31
CA LYS A 72 6.34 0.80 -20.36
C LYS A 72 6.52 2.30 -20.16
N VAL A 73 6.77 2.73 -18.93
CA VAL A 73 7.07 4.13 -18.60
C VAL A 73 8.41 4.20 -17.89
N GLN A 74 9.35 4.95 -18.48
CA GLN A 74 10.72 5.10 -17.99
C GLN A 74 10.85 6.18 -16.90
N PRO A 75 11.99 6.22 -16.18
CA PRO A 75 12.25 7.21 -15.14
C PRO A 75 12.06 8.65 -15.60
N GLY A 76 11.49 9.51 -14.74
CA GLY A 76 11.31 10.93 -15.03
C GLY A 76 10.26 11.27 -16.10
N ALA A 77 9.64 10.29 -16.73
CA ALA A 77 8.53 10.55 -17.65
C ALA A 77 7.37 11.22 -16.91
N THR A 78 6.83 12.30 -17.49
CA THR A 78 5.67 13.03 -16.97
C THR A 78 4.49 12.89 -17.92
N ILE A 79 3.38 12.35 -17.42
CA ILE A 79 2.14 12.14 -18.16
C ILE A 79 1.11 13.11 -17.59
N ILE A 80 0.70 14.05 -18.42
CA ILE A 80 -0.33 15.05 -18.12
C ILE A 80 -1.64 14.57 -18.75
N ILE A 81 -2.70 14.45 -17.96
CA ILE A 81 -4.01 13.98 -18.41
C ILE A 81 -5.03 15.12 -18.25
N PRO A 82 -5.26 15.96 -19.29
CA PRO A 82 -6.30 16.97 -19.27
C PRO A 82 -7.68 16.30 -19.40
N GLY A 83 -8.54 16.49 -18.40
CA GLY A 83 -9.89 15.95 -18.43
C GLY A 83 -9.98 14.49 -17.98
N ASN A 84 -11.20 13.97 -18.00
CA ASN A 84 -11.60 12.75 -17.30
C ASN A 84 -11.25 11.44 -18.05
N HIS A 85 -9.98 11.29 -18.47
CA HIS A 85 -9.51 10.13 -19.22
C HIS A 85 -8.90 9.06 -18.31
N ALA A 86 -8.99 7.80 -18.73
CA ALA A 86 -8.45 6.65 -18.00
C ALA A 86 -7.52 5.79 -18.85
N PHE A 87 -6.74 4.96 -18.15
CA PHE A 87 -5.95 3.90 -18.76
C PHE A 87 -6.68 2.56 -18.56
N TYR A 88 -7.06 1.91 -19.65
CA TYR A 88 -7.66 0.58 -19.65
C TYR A 88 -6.59 -0.46 -20.01
N ILE A 89 -6.22 -1.32 -19.05
CA ILE A 89 -5.12 -2.26 -19.22
C ILE A 89 -5.67 -3.67 -19.41
N GLN A 90 -5.49 -4.21 -20.63
CA GLN A 90 -5.78 -5.60 -21.00
C GLN A 90 -4.48 -6.42 -21.21
N GLY A 91 -3.39 -5.71 -21.54
CA GLY A 91 -2.02 -6.23 -21.65
C GLY A 91 -1.23 -6.04 -20.36
N VAL A 92 -0.03 -5.49 -20.48
CA VAL A 92 0.87 -5.21 -19.35
C VAL A 92 1.10 -3.71 -19.21
N ILE A 93 1.06 -3.21 -17.97
CA ILE A 93 1.59 -1.90 -17.62
C ILE A 93 2.80 -2.07 -16.71
N ASP A 94 3.89 -1.41 -17.10
CA ASP A 94 5.20 -1.48 -16.41
C ASP A 94 5.76 -0.06 -16.23
N VAL A 95 5.55 0.52 -15.05
CA VAL A 95 6.06 1.84 -14.69
C VAL A 95 7.30 1.68 -13.81
N GLU A 96 8.45 2.07 -14.34
CA GLU A 96 9.76 1.94 -13.69
C GLU A 96 10.38 3.31 -13.47
N GLY A 97 9.88 4.06 -12.49
CA GLY A 97 10.55 5.25 -11.99
C GLY A 97 11.81 4.91 -11.18
N THR A 98 12.49 5.95 -10.69
CA THR A 98 13.51 5.83 -9.63
C THR A 98 13.28 6.83 -8.52
N GLN A 99 13.94 6.67 -7.38
CA GLN A 99 13.90 7.65 -6.29
C GLN A 99 14.28 9.06 -6.75
N GLN A 100 15.29 9.16 -7.62
CA GLN A 100 15.77 10.45 -8.14
C GLN A 100 14.88 10.99 -9.25
N GLN A 101 14.25 10.11 -10.03
CA GLN A 101 13.43 10.44 -11.19
C GLN A 101 12.15 9.59 -11.19
N PRO A 102 11.19 9.89 -10.30
CA PRO A 102 9.92 9.18 -10.29
C PRO A 102 9.14 9.48 -11.59
N ALA A 103 8.40 8.49 -12.09
CA ALA A 103 7.43 8.73 -13.16
C ALA A 103 6.21 9.46 -12.58
N VAL A 104 5.64 10.43 -13.29
CA VAL A 104 4.55 11.27 -12.77
C VAL A 104 3.33 11.17 -13.67
N PHE A 105 2.17 10.85 -13.08
CA PHE A 105 0.85 10.94 -13.70
C PHE A 105 0.05 12.00 -12.95
N THR A 106 -0.38 13.04 -13.66
CA THR A 106 -1.08 14.18 -13.04
C THR A 106 -2.08 14.81 -14.00
N SER A 107 -3.02 15.57 -13.46
CA SER A 107 -3.84 16.51 -14.23
C SER A 107 -3.20 17.92 -14.24
N PRO A 108 -3.53 18.77 -15.24
CA PRO A 108 -3.11 20.18 -15.24
C PRO A 108 -3.61 20.98 -14.02
N LEU A 109 -4.82 20.67 -13.54
CA LEU A 109 -5.45 21.42 -12.44
C LEU A 109 -4.98 20.95 -11.05
N GLN A 110 -4.38 19.77 -10.97
CA GLN A 110 -3.89 19.17 -9.72
C GLN A 110 -4.96 19.16 -8.62
N GLN A 111 -6.17 18.77 -8.98
CA GLN A 111 -7.31 18.64 -8.06
C GLN A 111 -7.81 17.20 -8.04
N PRO A 112 -8.25 16.67 -6.90
CA PRO A 112 -8.82 15.32 -6.82
C PRO A 112 -9.87 15.02 -7.90
N GLY A 113 -9.86 13.82 -8.49
CA GLY A 113 -10.92 13.37 -9.41
C GLY A 113 -10.86 13.92 -10.82
N GLN A 114 -9.70 14.38 -11.28
CA GLN A 114 -9.59 15.02 -12.59
C GLN A 114 -9.46 14.02 -13.74
N TRP A 115 -8.94 12.82 -13.47
CA TRP A 115 -8.77 11.75 -14.45
C TRP A 115 -9.07 10.39 -13.81
N GLY A 116 -9.30 9.38 -14.63
CA GLY A 116 -9.93 8.13 -14.22
C GLY A 116 -9.02 7.05 -13.63
N GLY A 117 -7.72 7.30 -13.46
CA GLY A 117 -6.79 6.30 -12.94
C GLY A 117 -6.54 5.13 -13.90
N PHE A 118 -6.14 3.98 -13.33
CA PHE A 118 -5.80 2.76 -14.05
C PHE A 118 -6.83 1.67 -13.81
N GLN A 119 -7.52 1.28 -14.89
CA GLN A 119 -8.56 0.25 -14.91
C GLN A 119 -7.96 -1.03 -15.50
N CYS A 120 -7.47 -1.91 -14.63
CA CYS A 120 -6.64 -3.08 -14.97
C CYS A 120 -7.39 -4.41 -14.83
N ASP A 121 -8.71 -4.42 -14.92
CA ASP A 121 -9.54 -5.61 -14.65
C ASP A 121 -9.23 -6.83 -15.52
N SER A 122 -8.65 -6.61 -16.70
CA SER A 122 -8.27 -7.67 -17.64
C SER A 122 -6.76 -7.74 -17.91
N ALA A 123 -5.95 -7.05 -17.11
CA ALA A 123 -4.51 -6.97 -17.27
C ALA A 123 -3.82 -8.34 -17.17
N LYS A 124 -2.55 -8.37 -17.55
CA LYS A 124 -1.68 -9.57 -17.51
C LYS A 124 -0.56 -9.42 -16.49
N ALA A 125 -0.15 -8.20 -16.21
CA ALA A 125 0.71 -7.81 -15.09
C ALA A 125 0.53 -6.30 -14.84
N VAL A 126 0.67 -5.90 -13.59
CA VAL A 126 0.62 -4.50 -13.16
C VAL A 126 1.84 -4.23 -12.28
N THR A 127 2.69 -3.31 -12.73
CA THR A 127 3.85 -2.87 -11.96
C THR A 127 3.92 -1.36 -11.94
N PHE A 128 3.95 -0.79 -10.73
CA PHE A 128 4.25 0.60 -10.45
C PHE A 128 5.40 0.67 -9.46
N LYS A 129 6.51 1.28 -9.88
CA LYS A 129 7.66 1.55 -9.03
C LYS A 129 8.05 3.01 -9.14
N TRP A 130 8.23 3.68 -8.00
CA TRP A 130 8.61 5.10 -7.97
C TRP A 130 7.69 5.95 -8.87
N ALA A 131 6.39 5.72 -8.77
CA ALA A 131 5.39 6.44 -9.52
C ALA A 131 4.63 7.42 -8.62
N LYS A 132 4.42 8.64 -9.10
CA LYS A 132 3.50 9.61 -8.51
C LYS A 132 2.20 9.57 -9.30
N ILE A 133 1.18 8.94 -8.75
CA ILE A 133 -0.16 8.84 -9.33
C ILE A 133 -1.04 9.82 -8.58
N LEU A 134 -1.26 10.99 -9.16
CA LEU A 134 -1.83 12.13 -8.48
C LEU A 134 -3.21 12.44 -9.07
N TRP A 135 -4.18 12.75 -8.21
CA TRP A 135 -5.44 13.39 -8.58
C TRP A 135 -6.38 12.53 -9.44
N ALA A 136 -6.31 11.22 -9.28
CA ALA A 136 -7.13 10.25 -9.99
C ALA A 136 -8.57 10.17 -9.43
N GLY A 137 -9.33 9.19 -9.91
CA GLY A 137 -10.69 8.86 -9.47
C GLY A 137 -11.81 9.70 -10.05
N GLY A 138 -11.58 10.35 -11.19
CA GLY A 138 -12.65 11.00 -11.96
C GLY A 138 -13.75 10.02 -12.37
N PRO A 139 -14.98 10.51 -12.60
CA PRO A 139 -16.16 9.65 -12.69
C PRO A 139 -16.16 8.73 -13.91
N ASP A 140 -16.82 7.57 -13.82
CA ASP A 140 -17.12 6.71 -14.97
C ASP A 140 -18.35 7.21 -15.76
N SER A 141 -18.82 6.43 -16.74
CA SER A 141 -20.01 6.76 -17.54
C SER A 141 -21.32 6.78 -16.75
N THR A 142 -21.34 6.21 -15.54
CA THR A 142 -22.50 6.23 -14.63
C THR A 142 -22.45 7.42 -13.66
N GLY A 143 -21.35 8.14 -13.63
CA GLY A 143 -21.08 9.23 -12.67
C GLY A 143 -20.44 8.75 -11.36
N SER A 144 -20.17 7.46 -11.22
CA SER A 144 -19.53 6.88 -10.04
C SER A 144 -18.03 7.17 -10.06
N THR A 145 -17.43 7.41 -8.91
CA THR A 145 -15.99 7.61 -8.79
C THR A 145 -15.24 6.34 -9.22
N ARG A 146 -14.09 6.53 -9.89
CA ARG A 146 -13.18 5.42 -10.22
C ARG A 146 -12.10 5.30 -9.16
N GLN A 147 -11.52 4.11 -9.06
CA GLN A 147 -10.36 3.87 -8.21
C GLN A 147 -9.09 4.38 -8.90
N THR A 148 -8.08 4.70 -8.09
CA THR A 148 -6.77 5.13 -8.61
C THR A 148 -6.11 3.97 -9.37
N ILE A 149 -6.12 2.77 -8.80
CA ILE A 149 -5.75 1.50 -9.46
C ILE A 149 -6.82 0.45 -9.13
N SER A 150 -7.49 -0.11 -10.14
CA SER A 150 -8.43 -1.24 -9.99
C SER A 150 -7.89 -2.48 -10.71
N VAL A 151 -7.87 -3.63 -10.03
CA VAL A 151 -7.45 -4.91 -10.62
C VAL A 151 -8.42 -6.04 -10.24
N SER A 152 -9.03 -6.68 -11.23
CA SER A 152 -9.89 -7.87 -11.02
C SER A 152 -9.29 -9.17 -11.56
N SER A 153 -8.13 -9.11 -12.23
CA SER A 153 -7.46 -10.29 -12.80
C SER A 153 -6.57 -11.03 -11.78
N PRO A 154 -6.47 -12.38 -11.83
CA PRO A 154 -5.60 -13.16 -10.95
C PRO A 154 -4.14 -13.12 -11.43
N ILE A 155 -3.50 -11.97 -11.24
CA ILE A 155 -2.15 -11.66 -11.71
C ILE A 155 -1.26 -11.21 -10.54
N ASN A 156 0.02 -10.99 -10.82
CA ASN A 156 0.88 -10.24 -9.90
C ASN A 156 0.57 -8.75 -10.01
N VAL A 157 0.47 -8.08 -8.86
CA VAL A 157 0.26 -6.64 -8.74
C VAL A 157 1.33 -6.08 -7.80
N ASP A 158 2.30 -5.39 -8.37
CA ASP A 158 3.40 -4.79 -7.63
C ASP A 158 3.24 -3.26 -7.62
N VAL A 159 3.03 -2.68 -6.44
CA VAL A 159 2.98 -1.22 -6.22
C VAL A 159 3.97 -0.90 -5.12
N GLU A 160 5.14 -0.39 -5.52
CA GLU A 160 6.27 -0.20 -4.63
C GLU A 160 6.82 1.23 -4.72
N ASP A 161 7.11 1.84 -3.56
CA ASP A 161 7.74 3.17 -3.49
C ASP A 161 6.96 4.24 -4.28
N CYS A 162 5.63 4.17 -4.28
CA CYS A 162 4.75 5.07 -5.02
C CYS A 162 4.05 6.09 -4.12
N TRP A 163 3.59 7.18 -4.75
CA TRP A 163 2.68 8.15 -4.15
C TRP A 163 1.33 8.05 -4.84
N LEU A 164 0.29 7.74 -4.08
CA LEU A 164 -1.11 7.78 -4.53
C LEU A 164 -1.79 8.89 -3.74
N ILE A 165 -2.14 9.98 -4.43
CA ILE A 165 -2.54 11.22 -3.75
C ILE A 165 -3.86 11.72 -4.33
N GLY A 166 -4.86 11.85 -3.45
CA GLY A 166 -6.10 12.55 -3.75
C GLY A 166 -7.00 11.84 -4.75
N GLY A 167 -6.98 10.50 -4.82
CA GLY A 167 -7.99 9.74 -5.54
C GLY A 167 -9.37 9.84 -4.87
N GLN A 168 -10.44 9.78 -5.66
CA GLN A 168 -11.82 9.98 -5.17
C GLN A 168 -12.52 8.72 -4.64
N ASP A 169 -11.90 7.57 -4.85
CA ASP A 169 -12.35 6.24 -4.43
C ASP A 169 -11.13 5.50 -3.85
N ASN A 170 -11.08 4.17 -3.94
CA ASN A 170 -9.96 3.38 -3.44
C ASN A 170 -8.63 3.75 -4.13
N GLY A 171 -7.55 3.82 -3.35
CA GLY A 171 -6.20 3.99 -3.88
C GLY A 171 -5.74 2.76 -4.67
N VAL A 172 -5.74 1.60 -4.02
CA VAL A 172 -5.46 0.31 -4.66
C VAL A 172 -6.60 -0.65 -4.35
N GLY A 173 -7.47 -0.90 -5.34
CA GLY A 173 -8.54 -1.89 -5.26
C GLY A 173 -8.18 -3.17 -6.03
N VAL A 174 -8.27 -4.32 -5.37
CA VAL A 174 -8.00 -5.62 -6.00
C VAL A 174 -9.15 -6.60 -5.69
N TYR A 175 -9.87 -7.02 -6.74
CA TYR A 175 -11.14 -7.77 -6.67
C TYR A 175 -11.09 -9.14 -7.35
N GLY A 176 -9.89 -9.68 -7.53
CA GLY A 176 -9.68 -11.04 -8.00
C GLY A 176 -8.52 -11.69 -7.27
N ALA A 177 -8.34 -13.00 -7.47
CA ALA A 177 -7.33 -13.81 -6.80
C ALA A 177 -5.89 -13.51 -7.26
N ALA A 178 -5.47 -12.26 -7.09
CA ALA A 178 -4.16 -11.73 -7.41
C ALA A 178 -3.17 -11.99 -6.27
N THR A 179 -1.88 -11.97 -6.62
CA THR A 179 -0.79 -11.91 -5.63
C THR A 179 -0.23 -10.49 -5.61
N VAL A 180 -0.25 -9.85 -4.44
CA VAL A 180 0.09 -8.43 -4.29
C VAL A 180 1.42 -8.22 -3.56
N THR A 181 2.17 -7.21 -4.02
CA THR A 181 3.32 -6.63 -3.33
C THR A 181 3.07 -5.13 -3.20
N ILE A 182 2.49 -4.70 -2.08
CA ILE A 182 2.19 -3.28 -1.82
C ILE A 182 3.14 -2.76 -0.75
N LEU A 183 4.26 -2.19 -1.17
CA LEU A 183 5.37 -1.85 -0.28
C LEU A 183 5.78 -0.39 -0.33
N ARG A 184 6.06 0.20 0.84
CA ARG A 184 6.75 1.50 0.93
C ARG A 184 6.03 2.65 0.20
N ASN A 185 4.71 2.59 0.08
CA ASN A 185 3.94 3.65 -0.60
C ASN A 185 3.52 4.75 0.38
N THR A 186 3.31 5.94 -0.15
CA THR A 186 2.62 7.04 0.52
C THR A 186 1.25 7.20 -0.13
N ILE A 187 0.20 6.89 0.60
CA ILE A 187 -1.19 6.90 0.12
C ILE A 187 -1.96 7.92 0.94
N GLU A 188 -2.52 8.95 0.32
CA GLU A 188 -3.18 10.01 1.07
C GLU A 188 -4.44 10.55 0.42
N GLY A 189 -5.44 10.82 1.26
CA GLY A 189 -6.65 11.52 0.83
C GLY A 189 -7.49 10.74 -0.16
N GLU A 190 -7.40 9.41 -0.18
CA GLU A 190 -8.25 8.53 -0.98
C GLU A 190 -9.69 8.56 -0.47
N GLY A 191 -10.64 8.47 -1.39
CA GLY A 191 -12.07 8.51 -1.11
C GLY A 191 -12.64 9.91 -0.80
N THR A 192 -13.87 10.16 -1.30
CA THR A 192 -14.64 11.37 -0.96
C THR A 192 -15.37 11.19 0.38
N ASN A 193 -16.46 10.41 0.35
CA ASN A 193 -17.28 10.03 1.50
C ASN A 193 -17.16 8.54 1.81
N ASP A 194 -16.63 7.76 0.85
CA ASP A 194 -16.22 6.38 1.02
C ASP A 194 -14.96 6.17 0.15
N GLY A 195 -14.26 5.08 0.39
CA GLY A 195 -13.03 4.71 -0.28
C GLY A 195 -11.89 4.47 0.69
N GLU A 196 -11.14 3.40 0.45
CA GLU A 196 -9.99 2.96 1.22
C GLU A 196 -8.66 3.39 0.61
N GLY A 197 -7.60 3.43 1.42
CA GLY A 197 -6.25 3.50 0.85
C GLY A 197 -5.94 2.24 0.03
N ILE A 198 -6.20 1.07 0.61
CA ILE A 198 -6.01 -0.26 0.02
C ILE A 198 -7.25 -1.11 0.32
N ASP A 199 -7.84 -1.72 -0.70
CA ASP A 199 -9.05 -2.55 -0.60
C ASP A 199 -8.91 -3.86 -1.37
N PHE A 200 -8.89 -4.99 -0.65
CA PHE A 200 -8.72 -6.31 -1.25
C PHE A 200 -9.91 -7.21 -1.02
N HIS A 201 -10.31 -7.93 -2.07
CA HIS A 201 -11.46 -8.81 -2.14
C HIS A 201 -11.12 -10.13 -2.84
N ALA A 202 -12.00 -11.12 -2.74
CA ALA A 202 -12.07 -12.25 -3.67
C ALA A 202 -10.76 -13.02 -3.94
N GLY A 203 -10.02 -13.38 -2.89
CA GLY A 203 -8.90 -14.33 -2.99
C GLY A 203 -7.52 -13.71 -3.10
N VAL A 204 -7.38 -12.42 -2.81
CA VAL A 204 -6.08 -11.75 -2.84
C VAL A 204 -5.15 -12.35 -1.79
N THR A 205 -3.90 -12.59 -2.17
CA THR A 205 -2.82 -12.98 -1.26
C THR A 205 -1.60 -12.11 -1.45
N GLY A 206 -0.69 -12.08 -0.47
CA GLY A 206 0.57 -11.35 -0.60
C GLY A 206 0.90 -10.47 0.58
N THR A 207 1.65 -9.39 0.33
CA THR A 207 2.22 -8.53 1.36
C THR A 207 1.79 -7.08 1.21
N VAL A 208 1.39 -6.48 2.33
CA VAL A 208 1.15 -5.03 2.47
C VAL A 208 2.03 -4.51 3.60
N ALA A 209 3.12 -3.83 3.29
CA ALA A 209 4.05 -3.41 4.32
C ALA A 209 4.76 -2.09 4.06
N TYR A 210 5.15 -1.43 5.15
CA TYR A 210 5.89 -0.18 5.11
C TYR A 210 5.13 0.96 4.41
N ASN A 211 3.81 0.87 4.26
CA ASN A 211 3.04 1.96 3.66
C ASN A 211 2.74 3.04 4.71
N CYS A 212 2.80 4.30 4.31
CA CYS A 212 2.32 5.42 5.09
C CYS A 212 0.97 5.88 4.50
N ILE A 213 -0.11 5.75 5.28
CA ILE A 213 -1.47 5.96 4.79
C ILE A 213 -2.16 7.05 5.61
N TRP A 214 -2.49 8.18 4.96
CA TRP A 214 -3.10 9.34 5.60
C TRP A 214 -4.54 9.57 5.14
N GLY A 215 -5.44 9.80 6.10
CA GLY A 215 -6.66 10.55 5.82
C GLY A 215 -7.57 9.91 4.77
N GLY A 216 -7.64 8.58 4.67
CA GLY A 216 -8.63 7.89 3.84
C GLY A 216 -10.05 8.15 4.34
N ALA A 217 -11.03 8.20 3.42
CA ALA A 217 -12.43 8.41 3.80
C ALA A 217 -12.99 7.22 4.61
N GLY A 218 -12.73 6.02 4.11
CA GLY A 218 -12.96 4.73 4.76
C GLY A 218 -11.71 4.25 5.47
N SER A 219 -11.34 2.98 5.26
CA SER A 219 -10.22 2.37 5.97
C SER A 219 -8.87 2.65 5.31
N GLY A 220 -7.79 2.74 6.10
CA GLY A 220 -6.44 2.79 5.53
C GLY A 220 -6.13 1.53 4.73
N ILE A 221 -6.39 0.36 5.33
CA ILE A 221 -6.24 -0.96 4.70
C ILE A 221 -7.49 -1.78 5.00
N LYS A 222 -8.12 -2.35 3.98
CA LYS A 222 -9.20 -3.34 4.11
C LYS A 222 -8.78 -4.66 3.45
N ILE A 223 -8.87 -5.72 4.23
CA ILE A 223 -8.75 -7.10 3.78
C ILE A 223 -10.13 -7.73 3.93
N PHE A 224 -10.70 -8.16 2.82
CA PHE A 224 -12.06 -8.69 2.74
C PHE A 224 -12.06 -9.89 1.78
N THR A 225 -12.88 -10.92 2.02
CA THR A 225 -13.08 -11.97 1.01
C THR A 225 -14.42 -11.76 0.31
N SER A 226 -15.50 -12.13 1.00
CA SER A 226 -16.88 -12.03 0.56
C SER A 226 -17.78 -12.56 1.67
N SER A 227 -18.96 -11.98 1.81
CA SER A 227 -20.01 -12.54 2.66
C SER A 227 -20.75 -13.72 2.01
N THR A 228 -20.54 -13.96 0.70
CA THR A 228 -21.26 -14.98 -0.08
C THR A 228 -20.34 -15.99 -0.76
N VAL A 229 -19.25 -15.53 -1.41
CA VAL A 229 -18.31 -16.39 -2.14
C VAL A 229 -16.95 -16.37 -1.47
N GLN A 230 -16.76 -17.32 -0.56
CA GLN A 230 -15.63 -17.34 0.38
C GLN A 230 -14.38 -18.06 -0.13
N ILE A 231 -14.44 -18.68 -1.32
CA ILE A 231 -13.33 -19.41 -1.93
C ILE A 231 -13.11 -18.86 -3.36
N PRO A 232 -11.87 -18.46 -3.71
CA PRO A 232 -10.67 -18.40 -2.86
C PRO A 232 -10.76 -17.36 -1.74
N GLN A 233 -10.14 -17.67 -0.60
CA GLN A 233 -10.07 -16.79 0.57
C GLN A 233 -9.01 -15.71 0.38
N THR A 234 -9.32 -14.46 0.74
CA THR A 234 -8.34 -13.39 0.82
C THR A 234 -7.48 -13.55 2.08
N VAL A 235 -6.17 -13.73 1.91
CA VAL A 235 -5.21 -13.95 3.00
C VAL A 235 -3.92 -13.17 2.78
N CYS A 236 -3.70 -12.10 3.56
CA CYS A 236 -2.56 -11.21 3.39
C CYS A 236 -1.68 -11.12 4.65
N THR A 237 -0.39 -10.83 4.45
CA THR A 237 0.52 -10.42 5.53
C THR A 237 0.63 -8.90 5.52
N VAL A 238 0.12 -8.26 6.57
CA VAL A 238 0.02 -6.81 6.72
C VAL A 238 0.89 -6.37 7.89
N TYR A 239 2.03 -5.74 7.61
CA TYR A 239 2.96 -5.37 8.68
C TYR A 239 3.71 -4.07 8.48
N ASN A 240 4.18 -3.47 9.57
CA ASN A 240 4.98 -2.24 9.52
C ASN A 240 4.33 -1.12 8.70
N ASN A 241 3.01 -1.03 8.62
CA ASN A 241 2.35 0.14 8.00
C ASN A 241 2.15 1.23 9.06
N THR A 242 2.19 2.49 8.65
CA THR A 242 1.80 3.64 9.47
C THR A 242 0.49 4.19 8.92
N CYS A 243 -0.64 3.89 9.56
CA CYS A 243 -1.95 4.42 9.19
C CYS A 243 -2.31 5.57 10.13
N VAL A 244 -2.54 6.75 9.59
CA VAL A 244 -2.82 7.97 10.36
C VAL A 244 -4.11 8.64 9.89
N PHE A 245 -4.97 8.99 10.84
CA PHE A 245 -6.15 9.83 10.60
C PHE A 245 -7.17 9.27 9.58
N ASN A 246 -7.28 7.95 9.45
CA ASN A 246 -8.24 7.33 8.53
C ASN A 246 -9.64 7.20 9.15
N GLY A 247 -10.67 7.31 8.31
CA GLY A 247 -12.02 6.85 8.63
C GLY A 247 -13.03 7.89 9.14
N PHE A 248 -12.66 9.17 9.20
CA PHE A 248 -13.55 10.22 9.69
C PHE A 248 -14.59 10.68 8.66
N ARG A 249 -14.28 10.65 7.35
CA ARG A 249 -15.19 11.20 6.31
C ARG A 249 -16.43 10.35 6.03
N ARG A 250 -16.40 9.04 6.30
CA ARG A 250 -17.56 8.15 6.16
C ARG A 250 -18.65 8.39 7.23
N GLY A 251 -18.27 9.07 8.32
CA GLY A 251 -19.18 9.47 9.39
C GLY A 251 -19.44 8.38 10.43
N PHE A 252 -20.14 8.76 11.51
CA PHE A 252 -20.32 7.94 12.72
C PHE A 252 -21.05 6.61 12.49
N ASN A 253 -21.96 6.54 11.50
CA ASN A 253 -22.77 5.34 11.27
C ASN A 253 -21.97 4.19 10.65
N GLU A 254 -20.86 4.50 9.99
CA GLU A 254 -20.01 3.50 9.36
C GLU A 254 -18.56 4.02 9.31
N PRO A 255 -17.88 4.21 10.46
CA PRO A 255 -16.57 4.83 10.46
C PRO A 255 -15.53 3.95 9.79
N GLY A 256 -14.54 4.55 9.14
CA GLY A 256 -13.40 3.79 8.63
C GLY A 256 -12.46 3.31 9.75
N ARG A 257 -11.51 2.44 9.37
CA ARG A 257 -10.51 1.85 10.28
C ARG A 257 -9.10 2.26 9.87
N GLY A 258 -8.12 2.13 10.76
CA GLY A 258 -6.73 2.01 10.34
C GLY A 258 -6.52 0.75 9.50
N ILE A 259 -6.99 -0.39 10.02
CA ILE A 259 -7.00 -1.68 9.34
C ILE A 259 -8.32 -2.42 9.61
N LEU A 260 -8.97 -2.93 8.56
CA LEU A 260 -10.16 -3.75 8.62
C LEU A 260 -9.87 -5.16 8.08
N VAL A 261 -10.28 -6.18 8.84
CA VAL A 261 -10.27 -7.59 8.45
C VAL A 261 -11.71 -8.09 8.54
N ASP A 262 -12.31 -8.43 7.41
CA ASP A 262 -13.75 -8.70 7.35
C ASP A 262 -14.12 -9.82 6.36
N ALA A 263 -15.35 -10.31 6.49
CA ALA A 263 -16.04 -11.23 5.59
C ALA A 263 -15.16 -12.39 5.09
N PHE A 264 -14.83 -13.27 6.02
CA PHE A 264 -14.03 -14.48 5.82
C PHE A 264 -12.61 -14.24 5.33
N SER A 265 -12.09 -13.02 5.36
CA SER A 265 -10.65 -12.82 5.19
C SER A 265 -9.88 -13.28 6.42
N ALA A 266 -8.61 -13.60 6.20
CA ALA A 266 -7.65 -13.92 7.24
C ALA A 266 -6.31 -13.24 6.96
N GLY A 267 -5.35 -13.39 7.87
CA GLY A 267 -4.02 -12.86 7.64
C GLY A 267 -3.15 -12.74 8.87
N LEU A 268 -2.01 -12.08 8.67
CA LEU A 268 -1.03 -11.79 9.70
C LEU A 268 -0.92 -10.27 9.84
N TYR A 269 -1.16 -9.71 11.03
CA TYR A 269 -1.24 -8.27 11.26
C TYR A 269 -0.29 -7.83 12.38
N TYR A 270 0.94 -7.46 12.03
CA TYR A 270 2.00 -7.20 12.99
C TYR A 270 2.70 -5.86 12.80
N ASN A 271 3.21 -5.25 13.86
CA ASN A 271 4.06 -4.06 13.77
C ASN A 271 3.41 -2.87 13.06
N ASN A 272 2.07 -2.80 12.97
CA ASN A 272 1.40 -1.65 12.36
C ASN A 272 1.28 -0.53 13.40
N LEU A 273 1.61 0.70 12.97
CA LEU A 273 1.50 1.92 13.75
C LEU A 273 0.19 2.64 13.38
N LEU A 274 -0.78 2.60 14.27
CA LEU A 274 -2.13 3.09 14.07
C LEU A 274 -2.34 4.34 14.93
N VAL A 275 -2.31 5.51 14.30
CA VAL A 275 -2.33 6.81 15.00
C VAL A 275 -3.55 7.62 14.59
N ASP A 276 -4.35 8.03 15.56
CA ASP A 276 -5.50 8.92 15.33
C ASP A 276 -6.48 8.45 14.24
N ASN A 277 -6.54 7.15 13.95
CA ASN A 277 -7.60 6.60 13.12
C ASN A 277 -8.91 6.58 13.92
N TYR A 278 -10.05 6.66 13.23
CA TYR A 278 -11.35 6.61 13.91
C TYR A 278 -11.49 5.30 14.69
N TYR A 279 -11.35 4.16 14.00
CA TYR A 279 -11.13 2.84 14.58
C TYR A 279 -9.70 2.38 14.29
N GLY A 280 -9.09 1.62 15.21
CA GLY A 280 -7.75 1.06 15.06
C GLY A 280 -7.72 -0.16 14.13
N LEU A 281 -7.54 -1.34 14.72
CA LEU A 281 -7.60 -2.62 14.04
C LEU A 281 -8.95 -3.28 14.36
N ASP A 282 -9.74 -3.55 13.34
CA ASP A 282 -11.02 -4.24 13.46
C ASP A 282 -10.93 -5.60 12.77
N ILE A 283 -10.97 -6.68 13.54
CA ILE A 283 -11.17 -8.04 13.05
C ILE A 283 -12.63 -8.40 13.34
N THR A 284 -13.49 -8.27 12.34
CA THR A 284 -14.95 -8.37 12.56
C THR A 284 -15.37 -9.80 12.94
N ALA A 285 -16.59 -9.94 13.45
CA ALA A 285 -17.19 -11.26 13.70
C ALA A 285 -17.38 -12.12 12.44
N SER A 286 -17.39 -11.49 11.25
CA SER A 286 -17.48 -12.17 9.96
C SER A 286 -16.13 -12.58 9.39
N ALA A 287 -15.00 -12.11 9.94
CA ALA A 287 -13.66 -12.53 9.53
C ALA A 287 -13.38 -13.99 9.91
N ASP A 288 -12.39 -14.60 9.25
CA ASP A 288 -11.86 -15.89 9.70
C ASP A 288 -10.83 -15.65 10.83
N TYR A 289 -11.38 -15.45 12.03
CA TYR A 289 -10.59 -15.18 13.22
C TYR A 289 -9.66 -16.33 13.60
N ALA A 290 -10.06 -17.59 13.35
CA ALA A 290 -9.27 -18.77 13.70
C ALA A 290 -7.91 -18.78 12.99
N HIS A 291 -7.90 -18.35 11.72
CA HIS A 291 -6.69 -18.25 10.89
C HIS A 291 -6.08 -16.85 10.85
N THR A 292 -6.63 -15.89 11.59
CA THR A 292 -6.03 -14.57 11.77
C THR A 292 -5.06 -14.57 12.95
N LYS A 293 -3.89 -13.96 12.77
CA LYS A 293 -2.89 -13.74 13.83
C LYS A 293 -2.42 -12.28 13.81
N TYR A 294 -2.20 -11.72 14.98
CA TYR A 294 -1.87 -10.31 15.14
C TYR A 294 -1.16 -10.05 16.46
N GLY A 295 -0.46 -8.93 16.56
CA GLY A 295 0.26 -8.51 17.76
C GLY A 295 1.35 -7.49 17.42
N ASN A 296 2.07 -6.98 18.42
CA ASN A 296 3.08 -5.94 18.26
C ASN A 296 2.58 -4.70 17.50
N ASN A 297 1.27 -4.45 17.50
CA ASN A 297 0.71 -3.25 16.89
C ASN A 297 0.77 -2.10 17.90
N PHE A 298 0.90 -0.87 17.39
CA PHE A 298 0.99 0.32 18.20
C PHE A 298 -0.24 1.19 17.97
N PHE A 299 -0.91 1.57 19.05
CA PHE A 299 -2.14 2.33 19.03
C PHE A 299 -1.99 3.63 19.82
N TYR A 300 -2.07 4.75 19.13
CA TYR A 300 -2.04 6.06 19.74
C TYR A 300 -3.20 6.92 19.25
N THR A 301 -3.77 7.71 20.15
CA THR A 301 -4.68 8.78 19.75
C THR A 301 -4.58 9.99 20.66
N THR A 302 -4.59 11.16 20.02
CA THR A 302 -4.79 12.48 20.59
C THR A 302 -6.28 12.81 20.78
N ILE A 303 -7.19 12.03 20.18
CA ILE A 303 -8.65 12.15 20.32
C ILE A 303 -9.13 11.18 21.41
N ASP A 304 -9.27 11.66 22.64
CA ASP A 304 -9.60 10.82 23.80
C ASP A 304 -10.86 9.94 23.61
N SER A 305 -11.87 10.44 22.88
CA SER A 305 -13.11 9.70 22.60
C SER A 305 -12.90 8.50 21.66
N CYS A 306 -11.83 8.48 20.86
CA CYS A 306 -11.49 7.39 19.95
C CYS A 306 -10.68 6.28 20.63
N ARG A 307 -10.15 6.48 21.84
CA ARG A 307 -9.27 5.50 22.52
C ARG A 307 -9.94 4.14 22.76
N LYS A 308 -11.26 4.15 22.99
CA LYS A 308 -12.08 2.94 23.15
C LYS A 308 -12.24 2.14 21.84
N TYR A 309 -11.72 2.64 20.72
CA TYR A 309 -11.87 2.06 19.40
C TYR A 309 -10.56 1.51 18.79
N PHE A 310 -9.48 1.40 19.58
CA PHE A 310 -8.27 0.69 19.11
C PHE A 310 -8.60 -0.72 18.63
N TYR A 311 -9.45 -1.40 19.39
CA TYR A 311 -10.25 -2.52 18.95
C TYR A 311 -11.72 -2.14 19.21
N PRO A 312 -12.56 -1.95 18.18
CA PRO A 312 -13.93 -1.48 18.37
C PRO A 312 -14.83 -2.54 19.00
N ALA A 313 -15.95 -2.10 19.59
CA ALA A 313 -16.92 -3.02 20.18
C ALA A 313 -17.51 -3.96 19.12
N GLY A 314 -17.57 -5.26 19.42
CA GLY A 314 -18.01 -6.31 18.49
C GLY A 314 -16.89 -6.90 17.63
N SER A 315 -15.69 -6.31 17.65
CA SER A 315 -14.50 -6.93 17.08
C SER A 315 -14.16 -8.24 17.81
N GLN A 316 -13.70 -9.24 17.06
CA GLN A 316 -13.02 -10.42 17.60
C GLN A 316 -11.59 -10.09 18.03
N GLY A 317 -11.02 -9.02 17.47
CA GLY A 317 -9.74 -8.49 17.90
C GLY A 317 -9.82 -7.91 19.31
N VAL A 318 -8.82 -8.21 20.13
CA VAL A 318 -8.63 -7.63 21.47
C VAL A 318 -7.16 -7.27 21.66
N VAL A 319 -6.88 -6.33 22.56
CA VAL A 319 -5.50 -5.93 22.89
C VAL A 319 -4.66 -7.15 23.26
N GLN A 320 -3.55 -7.36 22.55
CA GLN A 320 -2.58 -8.40 22.85
C GLN A 320 -1.55 -7.89 23.85
N THR A 321 -0.92 -8.80 24.60
CA THR A 321 0.17 -8.45 25.53
C THR A 321 1.39 -7.87 24.83
N SER A 322 1.55 -8.17 23.53
CA SER A 322 2.59 -7.62 22.67
C SER A 322 2.29 -6.24 22.12
N ASP A 323 1.03 -5.78 22.16
CA ASP A 323 0.66 -4.48 21.62
C ASP A 323 1.10 -3.34 22.56
N ILE A 324 1.30 -2.16 21.98
CA ILE A 324 1.55 -0.93 22.74
C ILE A 324 0.33 -0.03 22.54
N VAL A 325 -0.37 0.27 23.62
CA VAL A 325 -1.59 1.09 23.60
C VAL A 325 -1.41 2.35 24.44
N SER A 326 -1.80 3.49 23.90
CA SER A 326 -1.85 4.73 24.69
C SER A 326 -3.02 4.70 25.68
N THR A 327 -2.77 5.13 26.92
CA THR A 327 -3.82 5.23 27.96
C THR A 327 -4.30 6.66 28.20
N GLY A 328 -3.72 7.62 27.51
CA GLY A 328 -4.03 9.04 27.59
C GLY A 328 -3.26 9.81 26.53
N THR A 329 -3.69 11.05 26.28
CA THR A 329 -2.97 11.95 25.36
C THR A 329 -1.53 12.15 25.85
N GLY A 330 -0.55 11.97 24.95
CA GLY A 330 0.89 12.04 25.25
C GLY A 330 1.48 10.79 25.94
N VAL A 331 0.66 9.82 26.38
CA VAL A 331 1.16 8.55 26.93
C VAL A 331 1.41 7.57 25.79
N ASN A 332 2.62 7.03 25.69
CA ASN A 332 3.07 6.27 24.53
C ASN A 332 2.88 7.07 23.23
N ASP A 333 3.28 8.34 23.24
CA ASP A 333 3.39 9.12 22.00
C ASP A 333 4.38 8.41 21.05
N PRO A 334 4.05 8.18 19.76
CA PRO A 334 4.96 7.55 18.81
C PRO A 334 6.23 8.38 18.55
N MET A 335 6.26 9.64 18.97
CA MET A 335 7.36 10.58 18.82
C MET A 335 7.71 10.79 17.34
N PHE A 336 6.70 11.08 16.51
CA PHE A 336 6.92 11.50 15.13
C PHE A 336 7.81 12.75 15.05
N VAL A 337 8.59 12.87 13.96
CA VAL A 337 9.47 14.02 13.70
C VAL A 337 8.64 15.30 13.72
N ASN A 338 7.57 15.33 12.93
CA ASN A 338 6.61 16.43 12.92
C ASN A 338 5.19 15.93 12.69
N TYR A 339 4.38 15.94 13.74
CA TYR A 339 2.96 15.66 13.62
C TYR A 339 2.20 16.42 14.71
N SER A 340 1.09 17.02 14.31
CA SER A 340 0.10 17.57 15.20
C SER A 340 -1.24 17.28 14.58
N LEU A 341 -2.18 16.73 15.34
CA LEU A 341 -3.53 16.54 14.83
C LEU A 341 -4.09 17.88 14.33
N ILE A 342 -4.58 17.89 13.09
CA ILE A 342 -5.34 19.02 12.53
C ILE A 342 -6.82 18.75 12.76
N ASN A 343 -7.59 19.83 12.93
CA ASN A 343 -9.04 19.79 12.98
C ASN A 343 -9.67 19.29 11.66
N ASP A 344 -9.78 17.97 11.54
CA ASP A 344 -10.78 17.15 10.83
C ASP A 344 -11.31 17.58 9.45
N THR A 345 -10.52 18.29 8.65
CA THR A 345 -10.98 18.71 7.30
C THR A 345 -9.95 18.53 6.19
N THR A 346 -8.68 18.24 6.53
CA THR A 346 -7.62 18.13 5.52
C THR A 346 -7.59 16.73 4.92
N ARG A 347 -8.17 16.61 3.73
CA ARG A 347 -8.11 15.38 2.92
C ARG A 347 -6.69 15.00 2.53
N VAL A 348 -5.93 15.96 2.00
CA VAL A 348 -4.53 15.79 1.60
C VAL A 348 -3.64 16.02 2.82
N MET A 349 -2.58 15.24 2.97
CA MET A 349 -1.64 15.39 4.07
C MET A 349 -0.93 16.74 3.98
N PRO A 350 -0.84 17.51 5.07
CA PRO A 350 0.01 18.70 5.12
C PRO A 350 1.47 18.32 4.84
N SER A 351 2.12 19.07 3.93
CA SER A 351 3.51 18.82 3.54
C SER A 351 4.53 19.01 4.67
N SER A 352 4.14 19.62 5.79
CA SER A 352 4.99 19.74 6.97
C SER A 352 5.03 18.46 7.80
N PHE A 353 4.08 17.54 7.64
CA PHE A 353 4.06 16.32 8.44
C PHE A 353 5.19 15.38 8.05
N ASP A 354 5.77 14.77 9.06
CA ASP A 354 6.86 13.82 8.97
C ASP A 354 6.66 12.73 10.02
N PHE A 355 6.31 11.54 9.53
CA PHE A 355 6.01 10.36 10.34
C PHE A 355 7.23 9.48 10.61
N HIS A 356 8.45 9.93 10.27
CA HIS A 356 9.65 9.29 10.80
C HIS A 356 9.65 9.35 12.34
N LEU A 357 10.26 8.35 12.96
CA LEU A 357 10.35 8.23 14.40
C LEU A 357 11.56 9.00 14.94
N LYS A 358 11.37 9.78 16.00
CA LYS A 358 12.48 10.37 16.77
C LYS A 358 13.20 9.30 17.59
N ALA A 359 14.48 9.55 17.88
CA ALA A 359 15.23 8.74 18.83
C ALA A 359 14.51 8.65 20.19
N GLY A 360 14.45 7.45 20.76
CA GLY A 360 13.72 7.19 22.01
C GLY A 360 12.23 6.89 21.82
N SER A 361 11.71 6.92 20.59
CA SER A 361 10.33 6.51 20.29
C SER A 361 10.02 5.13 20.91
N PRO A 362 8.83 4.96 21.51
CA PRO A 362 8.39 3.66 22.01
C PRO A 362 8.10 2.64 20.88
N CYS A 363 8.16 3.05 19.61
CA CYS A 363 8.05 2.15 18.46
C CYS A 363 9.38 1.47 18.09
N ILE A 364 10.53 2.04 18.51
CA ILE A 364 11.86 1.54 18.13
C ILE A 364 12.25 0.33 19.01
N GLY A 365 12.64 -0.77 18.38
CA GLY A 365 13.06 -2.01 19.04
C GLY A 365 11.93 -2.77 19.74
N LYS A 366 10.65 -2.48 19.42
CA LYS A 366 9.45 -3.09 20.03
C LYS A 366 8.62 -3.95 19.07
N GLY A 367 9.04 -4.07 17.82
CA GLY A 367 8.39 -4.90 16.81
C GLY A 367 8.63 -6.39 17.02
N ASN A 368 7.79 -7.20 16.39
CA ASN A 368 8.04 -8.60 16.11
C ASN A 368 9.19 -8.71 15.10
N THR A 369 10.33 -9.22 15.57
CA THR A 369 11.58 -9.32 14.81
C THR A 369 11.51 -10.26 13.60
N THR A 370 10.42 -11.04 13.45
CA THR A 370 10.15 -11.77 12.20
C THR A 370 9.96 -10.82 11.02
N TYR A 371 9.40 -9.64 11.28
CA TYR A 371 9.12 -8.63 10.25
C TYR A 371 10.12 -7.47 10.32
N ASN A 372 10.21 -6.82 11.48
CA ASN A 372 11.18 -5.77 11.77
C ASN A 372 11.32 -5.58 13.29
N ALA A 373 12.48 -5.09 13.74
CA ALA A 373 12.68 -4.72 15.14
C ALA A 373 11.85 -3.50 15.55
N ASP A 374 11.49 -2.64 14.60
CA ASP A 374 10.68 -1.44 14.85
C ASP A 374 9.22 -1.63 14.42
N ILE A 375 8.35 -0.79 14.96
CA ILE A 375 6.93 -0.68 14.58
C ILE A 375 6.74 0.51 13.64
N GLY A 376 5.90 0.35 12.61
CA GLY A 376 5.57 1.39 11.63
C GLY A 376 6.43 1.38 10.38
N ALA A 377 6.12 2.31 9.48
CA ALA A 377 6.63 2.34 8.10
C ALA A 377 8.08 2.79 7.96
N TYR A 378 8.57 3.62 8.86
CA TYR A 378 9.90 4.24 8.76
C TYR A 378 10.85 3.61 9.79
N THR A 379 11.40 2.45 9.43
CA THR A 379 12.22 1.64 10.32
C THR A 379 13.67 2.14 10.37
N SER A 380 14.30 2.05 11.54
CA SER A 380 15.66 2.54 11.80
C SER A 380 16.75 1.75 11.06
N ASP A 381 16.47 0.53 10.63
CA ASP A 381 17.34 -0.29 9.78
C ASP A 381 17.36 0.16 8.30
N GLY A 382 16.51 1.11 7.95
CA GLY A 382 16.38 1.60 6.59
C GLY A 382 15.82 0.57 5.61
N GLN A 383 15.00 -0.38 6.03
CA GLN A 383 14.26 -1.27 5.12
C GLN A 383 12.84 -0.78 4.81
N GLY A 384 12.31 0.13 5.63
CA GLY A 384 10.99 0.72 5.46
C GLY A 384 10.88 1.79 4.37
N ASN A 385 9.79 2.55 4.44
CA ASN A 385 9.47 3.65 3.52
C ASN A 385 10.61 4.68 3.47
N LYS A 386 10.82 5.25 2.28
CA LYS A 386 11.93 6.12 1.94
C LYS A 386 11.51 7.56 1.64
N HIS A 387 10.22 7.87 1.68
CA HIS A 387 9.72 9.12 1.17
C HIS A 387 8.44 9.64 1.81
#